data_AF-A0A6A6GDU1-F1
#
_entry.id   AF-A0A6A6GDU1-F1
#
_cell.length_a   1.000
_cell.length_b   1.000
_cell.length_c   1.000
_cell.angle_alpha   90.00
_cell.angle_beta   90.00
_cell.angle_gamma   90.00
#
_symmetry.space_group_name_H-M   'P 1'
#
loop_
_entity.id
_entity.type
_entity.pdbx_description
1 polymer ?
#
loop_
_entity_poly.entity_id
_entity_poly.type
_entity_poly.pdbx_seq_one_letter_code
_entity_poly.pdbx_strand_id
1 'polypeptide(L)'
;MAFYQAKEWHEGEQEMHRRLRVPEMDNPAMPGLSPQLAAALPRMPLLALGTLDSEGRPWTTLWGGEKGFSQSLGGGMMGVRTPVPSVLDPVVEILVGSKADGEVVKQEGQGRLVSGLIIDLETRKRVKLAGRMVAGALAGQRNDDQAVSEGLLQLVVKVEESLGNCPKYLNKKAISPAHPKPRLASDLAVLGSKAVDLVHRSDLFFLSTTHSEHDMDTNHRGGPSGFVRVLSHGDKTVLVYPEYSGNRLYQSLGNMITNPKAGFCFPDFESGDCLYLTGTTEILVGKDAANLIPKSNLAVKITVDSARLVESILPLRGSSGEQSPYNPTVRYLANEKEAPRQDAALDNRARLLKQTVLSPTVSRFQFSLSNAATYHAGQYVTLDFSEHLDVGYSHMRDDDPRSLNDDFIRTFTVSSPPGSPPHPSRTLADDEFEITIRKVGVVTDFLFKHGKDDRRYGSDLEVGVKGFGGNFTVAQDETVVTGKSDRETCISFRELQ
;
A
#
# COMPACT_ATOMS: atom_id res chain seq x y z
N MET A 1 -12.75 27.94 27.15
CA MET A 1 -12.21 26.68 26.60
C MET A 1 -13.40 25.85 26.17
N ALA A 2 -13.49 25.47 24.90
CA ALA A 2 -14.49 24.51 24.46
C ALA A 2 -13.97 23.11 24.81
N PHE A 3 -14.70 22.37 25.64
CA PHE A 3 -14.44 20.96 25.89
C PHE A 3 -15.13 20.18 24.78
N TYR A 4 -14.37 19.48 23.96
CA TYR A 4 -14.91 18.59 22.93
C TYR A 4 -14.87 17.17 23.48
N GLN A 5 -16.04 16.52 23.51
CA GLN A 5 -16.12 15.08 23.72
C GLN A 5 -15.64 14.39 22.44
N ALA A 6 -14.85 13.31 22.58
CA ALA A 6 -14.43 12.52 21.44
C ALA A 6 -15.66 12.02 20.67
N LYS A 7 -15.61 12.07 19.33
CA LYS A 7 -16.66 11.53 18.46
C LYS A 7 -16.76 10.02 18.70
N GLU A 8 -17.96 9.47 18.68
CA GLU A 8 -18.13 8.02 18.68
C GLU A 8 -17.65 7.42 17.36
N TRP A 9 -17.01 6.26 17.43
CA TRP A 9 -16.72 5.44 16.26
C TRP A 9 -18.04 4.93 15.67
N HIS A 10 -18.21 4.98 14.35
CA HIS A 10 -19.40 4.39 13.74
C HIS A 10 -19.26 2.85 13.67
N GLU A 11 -20.35 2.14 13.40
CA GLU A 11 -20.43 0.68 13.53
C GLU A 11 -19.42 -0.08 12.66
N GLY A 12 -19.05 0.49 11.50
CA GLY A 12 -18.03 -0.08 10.62
C GLY A 12 -16.61 0.03 11.19
N GLU A 13 -16.26 1.18 11.76
CA GLU A 13 -14.97 1.37 12.44
C GLU A 13 -14.85 0.47 13.66
N GLN A 14 -15.92 0.37 14.46
CA GLN A 14 -15.99 -0.54 15.61
C GLN A 14 -15.78 -2.01 15.20
N GLU A 15 -16.38 -2.43 14.09
CA GLU A 15 -16.20 -3.79 13.57
C GLU A 15 -14.75 -4.02 13.10
N MET A 16 -14.10 -3.04 12.46
CA MET A 16 -12.66 -3.11 12.15
C MET A 16 -11.82 -3.22 13.42
N HIS A 17 -12.13 -2.43 14.45
CA HIS A 17 -11.43 -2.47 15.74
C HIS A 17 -11.55 -3.85 16.38
N ARG A 18 -12.74 -4.46 16.33
CA ARG A 18 -12.99 -5.81 16.83
C ARG A 18 -12.21 -6.87 16.04
N ARG A 19 -12.25 -6.83 14.71
CA ARG A 19 -11.54 -7.79 13.82
C ARG A 19 -10.03 -7.73 14.00
N LEU A 20 -9.48 -6.53 14.17
CA LEU A 20 -8.04 -6.27 14.28
C LEU A 20 -7.55 -6.13 15.72
N ARG A 21 -8.43 -6.35 16.71
CA ARG A 21 -8.13 -6.27 18.14
C ARG A 21 -7.44 -4.96 18.52
N VAL A 22 -7.97 -3.86 18.00
CA VAL A 22 -7.49 -2.50 18.29
C VAL A 22 -7.80 -2.18 19.75
N PRO A 23 -6.82 -1.73 20.55
CA PRO A 23 -7.09 -1.23 21.90
C PRO A 23 -8.06 -0.05 21.88
N GLU A 24 -8.76 0.15 22.99
CA GLU A 24 -9.64 1.32 23.14
C GLU A 24 -8.85 2.63 22.97
N MET A 25 -9.39 3.53 22.16
CA MET A 25 -8.81 4.83 21.87
C MET A 25 -9.90 5.81 21.44
N ASP A 26 -9.66 7.10 21.71
CA ASP A 26 -10.57 8.18 21.30
C ASP A 26 -10.48 8.44 19.79
N ASN A 27 -11.62 8.83 19.19
CA ASN A 27 -11.64 9.32 17.83
C ASN A 27 -11.05 10.74 17.77
N PRO A 28 -9.91 10.95 17.06
CA PRO A 28 -9.23 12.24 17.01
C PRO A 28 -9.86 13.21 16.00
N ALA A 29 -10.93 12.82 15.31
CA ALA A 29 -11.60 13.67 14.35
C ALA A 29 -12.19 14.93 15.02
N MET A 30 -11.91 16.09 14.43
CA MET A 30 -12.37 17.37 14.95
C MET A 30 -13.65 17.80 14.25
N PRO A 31 -14.70 18.20 15.00
CA PRO A 31 -15.90 18.73 14.37
C PRO A 31 -15.60 20.05 13.65
N GLY A 32 -16.09 20.14 12.42
CA GLY A 32 -15.97 21.30 11.55
C GLY A 32 -14.56 21.58 11.03
N LEU A 33 -14.37 22.83 10.59
CA LEU A 33 -13.11 23.32 10.03
C LEU A 33 -12.10 23.59 11.15
N SER A 34 -11.18 22.66 11.37
CA SER A 34 -10.12 22.81 12.39
C SER A 34 -9.10 23.90 12.02
N PRO A 35 -8.39 24.49 13.01
CA PRO A 35 -7.30 25.41 12.74
C PRO A 35 -6.19 24.82 11.85
N GLN A 36 -5.96 23.51 11.95
CA GLN A 36 -4.99 22.81 11.10
C GLN A 36 -5.44 22.80 9.64
N LEU A 37 -6.72 22.47 9.37
CA LEU A 37 -7.27 22.54 8.02
C LEU A 37 -7.26 23.98 7.50
N ALA A 38 -7.70 24.96 8.31
CA ALA A 38 -7.71 26.38 7.95
C ALA A 38 -6.33 26.87 7.46
N ALA A 39 -5.27 26.49 8.17
CA ALA A 39 -3.90 26.88 7.84
C ALA A 39 -3.33 26.10 6.64
N ALA A 40 -3.84 24.89 6.39
CA ALA A 40 -3.43 24.02 5.29
C ALA A 40 -3.99 24.48 3.94
N LEU A 41 -5.27 24.87 3.89
CA LEU A 41 -6.01 25.21 2.66
C LEU A 41 -5.24 26.12 1.67
N PRO A 42 -4.73 27.30 2.08
CA PRO A 42 -4.05 28.19 1.13
C PRO A 42 -2.62 27.72 0.75
N ARG A 43 -2.06 26.71 1.41
CA ARG A 43 -0.64 26.33 1.28
C ARG A 43 -0.42 25.04 0.52
N MET A 44 -1.44 24.20 0.44
CA MET A 44 -1.31 22.85 -0.09
C MET A 44 -1.77 22.82 -1.55
N PRO A 45 -0.97 22.24 -2.46
CA PRO A 45 -1.17 22.38 -3.90
C PRO A 45 -2.20 21.42 -4.49
N LEU A 46 -2.68 20.43 -3.73
CA LEU A 46 -3.59 19.40 -4.23
C LEU A 46 -4.81 19.21 -3.33
N LEU A 47 -5.94 18.90 -3.96
CA LEU A 47 -7.18 18.45 -3.30
C LEU A 47 -7.67 17.20 -4.02
N ALA A 48 -7.60 16.05 -3.36
CA ALA A 48 -8.44 14.94 -3.77
C ALA A 48 -9.85 15.18 -3.21
N LEU A 49 -10.88 15.06 -4.04
CA LEU A 49 -12.27 15.28 -3.63
C LEU A 49 -13.13 14.09 -4.05
N GLY A 50 -14.03 13.66 -3.18
CA GLY A 50 -15.03 12.67 -3.50
C GLY A 50 -16.46 13.15 -3.29
N THR A 51 -17.38 12.55 -4.06
CA THR A 51 -18.84 12.74 -3.97
C THR A 51 -19.55 11.47 -4.43
N LEU A 52 -20.86 11.42 -4.27
CA LEU A 52 -21.72 10.34 -4.78
C LEU A 52 -22.39 10.73 -6.10
N ASP A 53 -22.47 9.77 -7.04
CA ASP A 53 -23.32 9.88 -8.23
C ASP A 53 -24.81 9.65 -7.90
N SER A 54 -25.69 9.70 -8.92
CA SER A 54 -27.13 9.48 -8.75
C SER A 54 -27.52 8.07 -8.31
N GLU A 55 -26.62 7.09 -8.41
CA GLU A 55 -26.81 5.71 -7.96
C GLU A 55 -26.17 5.47 -6.57
N GLY A 56 -25.69 6.54 -5.91
CA GLY A 56 -25.01 6.47 -4.63
C GLY A 56 -23.64 5.81 -4.70
N ARG A 57 -23.02 5.72 -5.88
CA ARG A 57 -21.65 5.19 -6.02
C ARG A 57 -20.65 6.31 -5.75
N PRO A 58 -19.63 6.09 -4.91
CA PRO A 58 -18.60 7.10 -4.69
C PRO A 58 -17.72 7.25 -5.94
N TRP A 59 -17.37 8.49 -6.24
CA TRP A 59 -16.34 8.86 -7.22
C TRP A 59 -15.30 9.74 -6.54
N THR A 60 -14.06 9.71 -7.03
CA THR A 60 -12.94 10.51 -6.51
C THR A 60 -12.23 11.18 -7.67
N THR A 61 -11.78 12.41 -7.47
CA THR A 61 -10.94 13.16 -8.41
C THR A 61 -9.74 13.79 -7.70
N LEU A 62 -8.83 14.39 -8.47
CA LEU A 62 -7.68 15.16 -8.01
C LEU A 62 -7.62 16.50 -8.74
N TRP A 63 -7.66 17.60 -7.98
CA TRP A 63 -7.53 18.96 -8.49
C TRP A 63 -6.34 19.70 -7.88
N GLY A 64 -6.04 20.87 -8.45
CA GLY A 64 -4.99 21.77 -7.98
C GLY A 64 -3.83 21.84 -8.97
N GLY A 65 -2.61 21.92 -8.44
CA GLY A 65 -1.39 22.18 -9.20
C GLY A 65 -0.72 23.50 -8.79
N GLU A 66 -1.49 24.45 -8.27
CA GLU A 66 -1.02 25.72 -7.72
C GLU A 66 -1.48 25.89 -6.27
N LYS A 67 -0.70 26.56 -5.43
CA LYS A 67 -1.09 26.86 -4.05
C LYS A 67 -2.09 28.01 -4.01
N GLY A 68 -2.96 28.05 -3.00
CA GLY A 68 -3.92 29.16 -2.82
C GLY A 68 -5.24 28.99 -3.57
N PHE A 69 -5.44 27.88 -4.28
CA PHE A 69 -6.72 27.56 -4.93
C PHE A 69 -7.85 27.19 -3.94
N SER A 70 -7.52 26.98 -2.66
CA SER A 70 -8.50 26.73 -1.60
C SER A 70 -8.23 27.59 -0.37
N GLN A 71 -9.30 27.99 0.33
CA GLN A 71 -9.20 28.85 1.52
C GLN A 71 -10.41 28.70 2.46
N SER A 72 -10.26 29.13 3.71
CA SER A 72 -11.43 29.28 4.60
C SER A 72 -12.18 30.56 4.25
N LEU A 73 -13.52 30.49 4.25
CA LEU A 73 -14.41 31.62 4.01
C LEU A 73 -15.07 32.14 5.31
N GLY A 74 -14.66 31.63 6.47
CA GLY A 74 -15.36 31.84 7.74
C GLY A 74 -16.59 30.95 7.89
N GLY A 75 -17.19 30.92 9.09
CA GLY A 75 -18.41 30.14 9.37
C GLY A 75 -18.25 28.62 9.19
N GLY A 76 -17.03 28.08 9.24
CA GLY A 76 -16.74 26.67 8.95
C GLY A 76 -16.84 26.30 7.46
N MET A 77 -16.88 27.29 6.57
CA MET A 77 -16.93 27.09 5.13
C MET A 77 -15.51 27.10 4.53
N MET A 78 -15.33 26.27 3.52
CA MET A 78 -14.16 26.22 2.64
C MET A 78 -14.59 26.63 1.23
N GLY A 79 -13.79 27.48 0.59
CA GLY A 79 -13.92 27.81 -0.83
C GLY A 79 -12.83 27.12 -1.64
N VAL A 80 -13.18 26.65 -2.83
CA VAL A 80 -12.25 26.14 -3.84
C VAL A 80 -12.45 26.93 -5.12
N ARG A 81 -11.37 27.37 -5.76
CA ARG A 81 -11.36 28.00 -7.07
C ARG A 81 -10.16 27.48 -7.86
N THR A 82 -10.39 26.60 -8.83
CA THR A 82 -9.32 25.92 -9.58
C THR A 82 -9.72 25.68 -11.03
N PRO A 83 -8.76 25.71 -11.98
CA PRO A 83 -8.99 25.16 -13.31
C PRO A 83 -9.30 23.66 -13.21
N VAL A 84 -10.28 23.22 -13.99
CA VAL A 84 -10.66 21.82 -14.15
C VAL A 84 -11.06 21.57 -15.62
N PRO A 85 -10.96 20.33 -16.11
CA PRO A 85 -11.63 19.96 -17.35
C PRO A 85 -13.16 20.12 -17.22
N SER A 86 -13.83 20.70 -18.22
CA SER A 86 -15.29 20.90 -18.18
C SER A 86 -16.11 19.62 -18.39
N VAL A 87 -15.50 18.57 -18.92
CA VAL A 87 -16.08 17.23 -19.14
C VAL A 87 -15.04 16.15 -18.83
N LEU A 88 -15.49 14.91 -18.73
CA LEU A 88 -14.70 13.69 -18.51
C LEU A 88 -14.18 13.48 -17.07
N ASP A 89 -14.14 14.51 -16.23
CA ASP A 89 -13.99 14.34 -14.77
C ASP A 89 -15.37 14.02 -14.15
N PRO A 90 -15.57 12.80 -13.64
CA PRO A 90 -16.87 12.37 -13.11
C PRO A 90 -17.31 13.20 -11.90
N VAL A 91 -16.39 13.69 -11.06
CA VAL A 91 -16.74 14.51 -9.90
C VAL A 91 -17.17 15.90 -10.33
N VAL A 92 -16.52 16.51 -11.33
CA VAL A 92 -16.98 17.78 -11.91
C VAL A 92 -18.39 17.63 -12.49
N GLU A 93 -18.61 16.58 -13.30
CA GLU A 93 -19.92 16.27 -13.91
C GLU A 93 -21.02 16.11 -12.85
N ILE A 94 -20.73 15.41 -11.75
CA ILE A 94 -21.68 15.20 -10.64
C ILE A 94 -22.01 16.48 -9.88
N LEU A 95 -21.01 17.33 -9.60
CA LEU A 95 -21.18 18.50 -8.73
C LEU A 95 -21.83 19.68 -9.44
N VAL A 96 -21.41 19.95 -10.68
CA VAL A 96 -21.75 21.19 -11.41
C VAL A 96 -22.15 20.97 -12.87
N GLY A 97 -22.16 19.72 -13.35
CA GLY A 97 -22.46 19.40 -14.74
C GLY A 97 -21.38 19.85 -15.74
N SER A 98 -21.70 19.76 -17.03
CA SER A 98 -20.74 19.89 -18.13
C SER A 98 -20.88 21.17 -18.97
N LYS A 99 -21.85 22.04 -18.67
CA LYS A 99 -22.17 23.18 -19.55
C LYS A 99 -21.13 24.30 -19.51
N ALA A 100 -20.46 24.48 -18.37
CA ALA A 100 -19.47 25.53 -18.13
C ALA A 100 -19.98 26.96 -18.43
N ASP A 101 -21.28 27.22 -18.24
CA ASP A 101 -21.96 28.49 -18.53
C ASP A 101 -21.96 29.49 -17.35
N GLY A 102 -21.35 29.11 -16.23
CA GLY A 102 -21.32 29.91 -15.00
C GLY A 102 -22.60 29.82 -14.18
N GLU A 103 -23.56 28.97 -14.55
CA GLU A 103 -24.77 28.75 -13.76
C GLU A 103 -24.40 28.21 -12.37
N VAL A 104 -24.98 28.82 -11.33
CA VAL A 104 -24.71 28.41 -9.95
C VAL A 104 -25.63 27.26 -9.59
N VAL A 105 -25.03 26.09 -9.37
CA VAL A 105 -25.69 24.94 -8.76
C VAL A 105 -25.73 25.13 -7.26
N LYS A 106 -26.92 25.37 -6.71
CA LYS A 106 -27.16 25.38 -5.25
C LYS A 106 -27.76 24.05 -4.82
N GLN A 107 -27.32 23.54 -3.69
CA GLN A 107 -27.91 22.33 -3.10
C GLN A 107 -28.97 22.72 -2.08
N GLU A 108 -30.12 22.06 -2.14
CA GLU A 108 -31.20 22.22 -1.16
C GLU A 108 -30.95 21.33 0.08
N GLY A 109 -31.69 21.61 1.18
CA GLY A 109 -31.60 20.82 2.40
C GLY A 109 -30.22 20.91 3.08
N GLN A 110 -29.66 19.76 3.44
CA GLN A 110 -28.36 19.69 4.11
C GLN A 110 -27.18 20.00 3.17
N GLY A 111 -27.39 19.94 1.85
CA GLY A 111 -26.32 20.01 0.86
C GLY A 111 -25.82 18.63 0.44
N ARG A 112 -25.03 18.60 -0.64
CA ARG A 112 -24.51 17.36 -1.24
C ARG A 112 -23.30 16.86 -0.47
N LEU A 113 -23.32 15.59 -0.06
CA LEU A 113 -22.22 14.96 0.66
C LEU A 113 -20.92 14.99 -0.17
N VAL A 114 -19.85 15.51 0.43
CA VAL A 114 -18.51 15.53 -0.15
C VAL A 114 -17.48 15.22 0.93
N SER A 115 -16.34 14.70 0.50
CA SER A 115 -15.16 14.61 1.35
C SER A 115 -13.93 14.98 0.55
N GLY A 116 -12.84 15.30 1.25
CA GLY A 116 -11.62 15.74 0.61
C GLY A 116 -10.37 15.46 1.41
N LEU A 117 -9.27 15.40 0.69
CA LEU A 117 -7.92 15.31 1.23
C LEU A 117 -7.09 16.43 0.60
N ILE A 118 -6.83 17.47 1.39
CA ILE A 118 -5.87 18.50 1.03
C ILE A 118 -4.48 17.92 1.29
N ILE A 119 -3.64 17.85 0.26
CA ILE A 119 -2.36 17.12 0.28
C ILE A 119 -1.22 17.90 -0.38
N ASP A 120 -0.02 17.78 0.19
CA ASP A 120 1.24 18.26 -0.36
C ASP A 120 2.20 17.07 -0.40
N LEU A 121 2.42 16.54 -1.61
CA LEU A 121 3.27 15.37 -1.82
C LEU A 121 4.75 15.69 -1.58
N GLU A 122 5.18 16.92 -1.80
CA GLU A 122 6.58 17.32 -1.61
C GLU A 122 6.93 17.35 -0.12
N THR A 123 6.03 17.90 0.71
CA THR A 123 6.21 17.97 2.16
C THR A 123 5.60 16.80 2.94
N ARG A 124 4.95 15.85 2.23
CA ARG A 124 4.21 14.69 2.78
C ARG A 124 3.13 15.08 3.80
N LYS A 125 2.58 16.29 3.72
CA LYS A 125 1.53 16.77 4.61
C LYS A 125 0.16 16.49 4.03
N ARG A 126 -0.80 16.19 4.89
CA ARG A 126 -2.19 15.96 4.49
C ARG A 126 -3.18 16.26 5.62
N VAL A 127 -4.34 16.80 5.25
CA VAL A 127 -5.47 17.01 6.15
C VAL A 127 -6.75 16.60 5.44
N LYS A 128 -7.52 15.73 6.08
CA LYS A 128 -8.84 15.31 5.62
C LYS A 128 -9.91 16.32 6.00
N LEU A 129 -10.97 16.33 5.22
CA LEU A 129 -12.23 17.01 5.51
C LEU A 129 -13.41 16.15 5.05
N ALA A 130 -14.51 16.21 5.79
CA ALA A 130 -15.81 15.72 5.38
C ALA A 130 -16.84 16.84 5.57
N GLY A 131 -17.85 16.88 4.71
CA GLY A 131 -18.87 17.90 4.80
C GLY A 131 -19.82 17.92 3.61
N ARG A 132 -20.38 19.10 3.33
CA ARG A 132 -21.44 19.24 2.34
C ARG A 132 -21.19 20.40 1.41
N MET A 133 -21.25 20.15 0.11
CA MET A 133 -21.26 21.19 -0.90
C MET A 133 -22.58 21.97 -0.78
N VAL A 134 -22.46 23.30 -0.63
CA VAL A 134 -23.59 24.23 -0.52
C VAL A 134 -23.88 24.86 -1.88
N ALA A 135 -22.84 25.23 -2.61
CA ALA A 135 -22.95 25.83 -3.93
C ALA A 135 -21.71 25.54 -4.77
N GLY A 136 -21.89 25.56 -6.09
CA GLY A 136 -20.79 25.50 -7.05
C GLY A 136 -21.16 26.09 -8.39
N ALA A 137 -20.16 26.43 -9.19
CA ALA A 137 -20.33 26.90 -10.55
C ALA A 137 -19.11 26.50 -11.38
N LEU A 138 -19.33 26.27 -12.66
CA LEU A 138 -18.28 26.05 -13.64
C LEU A 138 -18.42 27.11 -14.72
N ALA A 139 -17.39 27.94 -14.91
CA ALA A 139 -17.37 28.96 -15.95
C ALA A 139 -16.22 28.70 -16.92
N GLY A 140 -16.50 28.63 -18.22
CA GLY A 140 -15.49 28.39 -19.25
C GLY A 140 -15.80 29.14 -20.55
N GLN A 141 -14.78 29.28 -21.40
CA GLN A 141 -14.97 29.75 -22.77
C GLN A 141 -15.22 28.52 -23.65
N ARG A 142 -16.38 28.41 -24.31
CA ARG A 142 -16.57 27.42 -25.38
C ARG A 142 -15.79 27.91 -26.59
N ASN A 143 -14.75 27.19 -26.98
CA ASN A 143 -14.24 27.26 -28.34
C ASN A 143 -15.02 26.22 -29.14
N ASP A 144 -15.82 26.64 -30.13
CA ASP A 144 -16.64 25.75 -30.96
C ASP A 144 -15.80 24.66 -31.68
N ASP A 145 -14.48 24.86 -31.79
CA ASP A 145 -13.53 23.92 -32.40
C ASP A 145 -12.92 22.89 -31.42
N GLN A 146 -13.18 22.96 -30.10
CA GLN A 146 -12.65 22.00 -29.12
C GLN A 146 -13.77 21.30 -28.34
N ALA A 147 -13.84 19.97 -28.46
CA ALA A 147 -14.82 19.12 -27.77
C ALA A 147 -14.69 19.14 -26.23
N VAL A 148 -13.55 19.59 -25.69
CA VAL A 148 -13.34 19.78 -24.26
C VAL A 148 -12.62 21.10 -24.02
N SER A 149 -13.22 21.97 -23.20
CA SER A 149 -12.61 23.25 -22.79
C SER A 149 -12.19 23.23 -21.32
N GLU A 150 -11.10 23.90 -20.99
CA GLU A 150 -10.71 24.15 -19.59
C GLU A 150 -11.72 25.13 -18.97
N GLY A 151 -12.29 24.77 -17.82
CA GLY A 151 -13.24 25.57 -17.08
C GLY A 151 -12.66 25.99 -15.72
N LEU A 152 -13.13 27.11 -15.20
CA LEU A 152 -12.83 27.57 -13.85
C LEU A 152 -13.95 27.12 -12.92
N LEU A 153 -13.64 26.14 -12.06
CA LEU A 153 -14.55 25.65 -11.04
C LEU A 153 -14.50 26.57 -9.81
N GLN A 154 -15.67 26.84 -9.25
CA GLN A 154 -15.82 27.43 -7.92
C GLN A 154 -16.72 26.52 -7.08
N LEU A 155 -16.30 26.18 -5.87
CA LEU A 155 -17.09 25.41 -4.91
C LEU A 155 -17.07 26.04 -3.53
N VAL A 156 -18.19 25.91 -2.82
CA VAL A 156 -18.32 26.23 -1.40
C VAL A 156 -18.76 24.97 -0.64
N VAL A 157 -17.94 24.56 0.33
CA VAL A 157 -18.17 23.37 1.16
C VAL A 157 -18.32 23.79 2.61
N LYS A 158 -19.40 23.38 3.25
CA LYS A 158 -19.55 23.40 4.70
C LYS A 158 -18.78 22.22 5.28
N VAL A 159 -17.70 22.48 5.98
CA VAL A 159 -16.92 21.43 6.64
C VAL A 159 -17.64 21.02 7.92
N GLU A 160 -17.92 19.73 8.04
CA GLU A 160 -18.57 19.10 9.20
C GLU A 160 -17.56 18.33 10.06
N GLU A 161 -16.46 17.88 9.46
CA GLU A 161 -15.37 17.20 10.16
C GLU A 161 -14.02 17.49 9.47
N SER A 162 -12.94 17.50 10.24
CA SER A 162 -11.57 17.49 9.72
C SER A 162 -10.62 16.67 10.57
N LEU A 163 -9.56 16.14 9.93
CA LEU A 163 -8.59 15.29 10.60
C LEU A 163 -7.21 15.40 9.95
N GLY A 164 -6.19 15.80 10.73
CA GLY A 164 -4.80 15.71 10.32
C GLY A 164 -4.32 14.27 10.26
N ASN A 165 -3.53 13.92 9.22
CA ASN A 165 -3.03 12.55 9.04
C ASN A 165 -1.52 12.51 8.79
N CYS A 166 -0.91 11.35 9.10
CA CYS A 166 0.54 11.17 9.11
C CYS A 166 1.14 10.91 7.72
N PRO A 167 2.45 11.15 7.52
CA PRO A 167 3.10 11.18 6.20
C PRO A 167 3.44 9.80 5.61
N LYS A 168 2.98 8.70 6.22
CA LYS A 168 3.37 7.34 5.81
C LYS A 168 2.97 7.05 4.37
N TYR A 169 3.85 6.33 3.68
CA TYR A 169 3.65 5.77 2.34
C TYR A 169 3.45 6.81 1.23
N LEU A 170 3.88 8.05 1.46
CA LEU A 170 3.89 9.12 0.46
C LEU A 170 5.27 9.28 -0.16
N ASN A 171 5.43 8.82 -1.39
CA ASN A 171 6.60 9.16 -2.19
C ASN A 171 6.51 10.63 -2.60
N LYS A 172 7.60 11.38 -2.42
CA LYS A 172 7.59 12.80 -2.74
C LYS A 172 7.41 13.00 -4.23
N LYS A 173 6.63 14.01 -4.59
CA LYS A 173 6.52 14.52 -5.96
C LYS A 173 6.52 16.05 -5.90
N ALA A 174 7.37 16.69 -6.69
CA ALA A 174 7.31 18.13 -6.87
C ALA A 174 6.23 18.42 -7.90
N ILE A 175 5.20 19.18 -7.51
CA ILE A 175 4.02 19.44 -8.32
C ILE A 175 4.14 20.80 -9.00
N SER A 176 3.79 20.84 -10.28
CA SER A 176 3.68 22.06 -11.08
C SER A 176 2.33 22.11 -11.80
N PRO A 177 1.71 23.28 -11.96
CA PRO A 177 0.48 23.41 -12.74
C PRO A 177 0.74 23.11 -14.23
N ALA A 178 -0.28 22.64 -14.93
CA ALA A 178 -0.22 22.34 -16.37
C ALA A 178 -1.60 22.51 -17.01
N HIS A 179 -1.63 22.83 -18.30
CA HIS A 179 -2.89 22.92 -19.03
C HIS A 179 -3.34 21.53 -19.50
N PRO A 180 -4.53 21.06 -19.08
CA PRO A 180 -5.04 19.76 -19.50
C PRO A 180 -5.43 19.79 -20.99
N LYS A 181 -5.24 18.66 -21.68
CA LYS A 181 -5.71 18.43 -23.06
C LYS A 181 -6.45 17.10 -23.10
N PRO A 182 -7.63 17.03 -22.44
CA PRO A 182 -8.23 15.77 -22.10
C PRO A 182 -8.73 15.00 -23.31
N ARG A 183 -8.43 13.71 -23.34
CA ARG A 183 -8.92 12.78 -24.36
C ARG A 183 -9.40 11.49 -23.70
N LEU A 184 -10.65 11.12 -23.95
CA LEU A 184 -11.17 9.85 -23.49
C LEU A 184 -10.44 8.71 -24.20
N ALA A 185 -9.70 7.89 -23.45
CA ALA A 185 -9.03 6.70 -23.96
C ALA A 185 -9.87 5.43 -23.77
N SER A 186 -10.63 5.34 -22.68
CA SER A 186 -11.54 4.22 -22.41
C SER A 186 -12.62 4.62 -21.40
N ASP A 187 -13.80 4.04 -21.53
CA ASP A 187 -14.95 4.20 -20.61
C ASP A 187 -15.56 2.82 -20.28
N LEU A 188 -14.70 1.80 -20.18
CA LEU A 188 -15.10 0.40 -19.98
C LEU A 188 -14.72 -0.09 -18.58
N ALA A 189 -15.62 -0.82 -17.93
CA ALA A 189 -15.36 -1.44 -16.62
C ALA A 189 -14.28 -2.54 -16.68
N VAL A 190 -14.15 -3.21 -17.83
CA VAL A 190 -13.03 -4.13 -18.09
C VAL A 190 -11.83 -3.30 -18.55
N LEU A 191 -10.79 -3.26 -17.71
CA LEU A 191 -9.62 -2.42 -17.97
C LEU A 191 -8.77 -2.99 -19.11
N GLY A 192 -8.55 -2.16 -20.13
CA GLY A 192 -7.57 -2.43 -21.19
C GLY A 192 -6.12 -2.29 -20.70
N SER A 193 -5.17 -2.70 -21.54
CA SER A 193 -3.73 -2.72 -21.22
C SER A 193 -3.22 -1.39 -20.67
N LYS A 194 -3.55 -0.26 -21.31
CA LYS A 194 -3.10 1.06 -20.85
C LYS A 194 -3.55 1.41 -19.43
N ALA A 195 -4.77 1.03 -19.04
CA ALA A 195 -5.28 1.25 -17.68
C ALA A 195 -4.63 0.30 -16.68
N VAL A 196 -4.43 -0.96 -17.05
CA VAL A 196 -3.69 -1.95 -16.25
C VAL A 196 -2.23 -1.50 -16.00
N ASP A 197 -1.55 -1.01 -17.03
CA ASP A 197 -0.19 -0.49 -16.93
C ASP A 197 -0.12 0.72 -15.99
N LEU A 198 -1.13 1.61 -16.04
CA LEU A 198 -1.24 2.72 -15.11
C LEU A 198 -1.39 2.24 -13.66
N VAL A 199 -2.28 1.27 -13.40
CA VAL A 199 -2.43 0.67 -12.06
C VAL A 199 -1.12 0.07 -11.57
N HIS A 200 -0.40 -0.66 -12.43
CA HIS A 200 0.87 -1.29 -12.06
C HIS A 200 2.00 -0.30 -11.80
N ARG A 201 2.06 0.85 -12.50
CA ARG A 201 3.11 1.86 -12.23
C ARG A 201 2.74 2.81 -11.10
N SER A 202 1.47 2.89 -10.71
CA SER A 202 0.99 3.78 -9.65
C SER A 202 1.66 3.47 -8.32
N ASP A 203 2.19 4.50 -7.68
CA ASP A 203 2.77 4.45 -6.33
C ASP A 203 1.87 5.11 -5.27
N LEU A 204 0.80 5.78 -5.71
CA LEU A 204 -0.37 6.09 -4.90
C LEU A 204 -1.65 6.12 -5.75
N PHE A 205 -2.79 5.96 -5.08
CA PHE A 205 -4.10 6.35 -5.59
C PHE A 205 -4.89 7.06 -4.50
N PHE A 206 -5.92 7.81 -4.92
CA PHE A 206 -6.90 8.40 -4.03
C PHE A 206 -8.17 7.57 -4.05
N LEU A 207 -8.86 7.50 -2.91
CA LEU A 207 -10.13 6.81 -2.81
C LEU A 207 -11.11 7.59 -1.95
N SER A 208 -12.39 7.38 -2.24
CA SER A 208 -13.48 7.88 -1.43
C SER A 208 -14.49 6.79 -1.12
N THR A 209 -15.00 6.82 0.11
CA THR A 209 -15.91 5.81 0.68
C THR A 209 -16.97 6.52 1.50
N THR A 210 -18.14 5.92 1.67
CA THR A 210 -19.24 6.52 2.43
C THR A 210 -19.78 5.60 3.51
N HIS A 211 -20.21 6.20 4.60
CA HIS A 211 -21.11 5.59 5.56
C HIS A 211 -22.52 6.08 5.26
N SER A 212 -23.19 5.39 4.33
CA SER A 212 -24.52 5.79 3.86
C SER A 212 -24.55 7.25 3.36
N GLU A 213 -25.61 8.00 3.68
CA GLU A 213 -25.75 9.44 3.39
C GLU A 213 -25.24 10.35 4.54
N HIS A 214 -24.66 9.77 5.59
CA HIS A 214 -24.28 10.48 6.80
C HIS A 214 -22.87 11.07 6.73
N ASP A 215 -21.89 10.25 6.32
CA ASP A 215 -20.47 10.61 6.35
C ASP A 215 -19.75 10.07 5.11
N MET A 216 -18.64 10.72 4.75
CA MET A 216 -17.79 10.35 3.63
C MET A 216 -16.32 10.59 3.96
N ASP A 217 -15.46 9.68 3.52
CA ASP A 217 -14.01 9.77 3.67
C ASP A 217 -13.34 9.80 2.30
N THR A 218 -12.51 10.82 2.04
CA THR A 218 -11.49 10.79 0.98
C THR A 218 -10.11 10.65 1.60
N ASN A 219 -9.35 9.70 1.09
CA ASN A 219 -7.98 9.47 1.53
C ASN A 219 -7.08 9.05 0.36
N HIS A 220 -5.85 8.69 0.66
CA HIS A 220 -4.96 8.02 -0.29
C HIS A 220 -4.56 6.64 0.24
N ARG A 221 -4.09 5.80 -0.66
CA ARG A 221 -3.21 4.67 -0.36
C ARG A 221 -1.98 4.81 -1.22
N GLY A 222 -0.82 4.71 -0.58
CA GLY A 222 0.47 4.81 -1.24
C GLY A 222 1.38 3.67 -0.82
N GLY A 223 2.49 3.53 -1.54
CA GLY A 223 3.45 2.47 -1.32
C GLY A 223 4.54 2.46 -2.39
N PRO A 224 5.28 1.35 -2.52
CA PRO A 224 6.13 1.16 -3.69
C PRO A 224 5.27 1.04 -4.95
N SER A 225 5.80 1.48 -6.09
CA SER A 225 5.17 1.27 -7.40
C SER A 225 4.83 -0.22 -7.60
N GLY A 226 3.61 -0.49 -8.05
CA GLY A 226 3.09 -1.84 -8.24
C GLY A 226 2.55 -2.50 -6.97
N PHE A 227 2.26 -1.74 -5.91
CA PHE A 227 1.61 -2.32 -4.72
C PHE A 227 0.16 -2.77 -5.00
N VAL A 228 -0.50 -2.20 -6.00
CA VAL A 228 -1.82 -2.65 -6.49
C VAL A 228 -1.62 -3.75 -7.54
N ARG A 229 -2.38 -4.83 -7.38
CA ARG A 229 -2.34 -6.03 -8.21
C ARG A 229 -3.63 -6.19 -8.99
N VAL A 230 -3.51 -6.75 -10.19
CA VAL A 230 -4.65 -7.12 -11.02
C VAL A 230 -4.85 -8.62 -10.86
N LEU A 231 -5.89 -9.01 -10.13
CA LEU A 231 -6.20 -10.42 -9.91
C LEU A 231 -6.83 -11.06 -11.16
N SER A 232 -7.66 -10.30 -11.88
CA SER A 232 -8.25 -10.69 -13.16
C SER A 232 -8.62 -9.44 -13.96
N HIS A 233 -8.62 -9.52 -15.30
CA HIS A 233 -9.09 -8.42 -16.16
C HIS A 233 -9.63 -8.89 -17.53
N GLY A 234 -10.10 -10.15 -17.62
CA GLY A 234 -10.73 -10.72 -18.82
C GLY A 234 -12.21 -10.34 -18.92
N ASP A 235 -13.10 -11.11 -18.29
CA ASP A 235 -14.54 -10.80 -18.27
C ASP A 235 -14.90 -9.71 -17.26
N LYS A 236 -14.17 -9.67 -16.14
CA LYS A 236 -14.33 -8.68 -15.07
C LYS A 236 -12.96 -8.28 -14.54
N THR A 237 -12.77 -6.98 -14.31
CA THR A 237 -11.56 -6.50 -13.64
C THR A 237 -11.70 -6.59 -12.13
N VAL A 238 -10.74 -7.26 -11.50
CA VAL A 238 -10.61 -7.35 -10.05
C VAL A 238 -9.21 -6.87 -9.67
N LEU A 239 -9.15 -5.82 -8.86
CA LEU A 239 -7.92 -5.27 -8.32
C LEU A 239 -7.77 -5.69 -6.85
N VAL A 240 -6.54 -5.76 -6.36
CA VAL A 240 -6.26 -6.04 -4.94
C VAL A 240 -5.10 -5.16 -4.50
N TYR A 241 -5.22 -4.56 -3.31
CA TYR A 241 -4.09 -3.89 -2.68
C TYR A 241 -3.95 -4.32 -1.21
N PRO A 242 -2.71 -4.44 -0.70
CA PRO A 242 -2.48 -4.65 0.72
C PRO A 242 -2.75 -3.37 1.50
N GLU A 243 -3.35 -3.50 2.68
CA GLU A 243 -3.43 -2.40 3.65
C GLU A 243 -2.21 -2.46 4.57
N TYR A 244 -1.50 -1.34 4.65
CA TYR A 244 -0.29 -1.22 5.46
C TYR A 244 -0.60 -0.66 6.86
N SER A 245 0.36 -0.82 7.78
CA SER A 245 0.23 -0.39 9.17
C SER A 245 -0.05 1.11 9.31
N GLY A 246 -1.29 1.46 9.70
CA GLY A 246 -1.77 2.83 9.79
C GLY A 246 -1.81 3.43 11.21
N ASN A 247 -2.69 4.41 11.38
CA ASN A 247 -3.06 5.04 12.66
C ASN A 247 -4.23 4.33 13.37
N ARG A 248 -4.66 3.18 12.85
CA ARG A 248 -5.76 2.36 13.40
C ARG A 248 -7.12 3.06 13.50
N LEU A 249 -7.34 4.15 12.77
CA LEU A 249 -8.66 4.81 12.75
C LEU A 249 -9.66 4.10 11.83
N TYR A 250 -9.16 3.41 10.80
CA TYR A 250 -9.93 2.60 9.85
C TYR A 250 -11.14 3.24 9.17
N GLN A 251 -11.27 4.57 9.15
CA GLN A 251 -12.38 5.32 8.51
C GLN A 251 -12.81 4.78 7.12
N SER A 252 -11.87 4.64 6.17
CA SER A 252 -12.22 4.14 4.84
C SER A 252 -12.71 2.68 4.86
N LEU A 253 -12.13 1.84 5.72
CA LEU A 253 -12.51 0.43 5.83
C LEU A 253 -13.82 0.26 6.61
N GLY A 254 -14.05 1.09 7.62
CA GLY A 254 -15.31 1.15 8.35
C GLY A 254 -16.46 1.51 7.41
N ASN A 255 -16.27 2.52 6.57
CA ASN A 255 -17.22 2.85 5.51
C ASN A 255 -17.47 1.65 4.58
N MET A 256 -16.41 0.97 4.12
CA MET A 256 -16.52 -0.23 3.26
C MET A 256 -17.26 -1.41 3.92
N ILE A 257 -17.27 -1.53 5.25
CA ILE A 257 -18.09 -2.53 5.95
C ILE A 257 -19.58 -2.21 5.82
N THR A 258 -19.93 -0.94 6.01
CA THR A 258 -21.33 -0.49 6.00
C THR A 258 -21.89 -0.26 4.61
N ASN A 259 -21.03 0.12 3.66
CA ASN A 259 -21.34 0.32 2.26
C ASN A 259 -20.16 -0.20 1.42
N PRO A 260 -20.26 -1.40 0.83
CA PRO A 260 -19.16 -2.05 0.14
C PRO A 260 -18.91 -1.45 -1.26
N LYS A 261 -18.88 -0.13 -1.39
CA LYS A 261 -18.62 0.63 -2.60
C LYS A 261 -17.55 1.68 -2.34
N ALA A 262 -16.67 1.87 -3.31
CA ALA A 262 -15.65 2.90 -3.26
C ALA A 262 -15.34 3.46 -4.64
N GLY A 263 -15.00 4.74 -4.67
CA GLY A 263 -14.52 5.46 -5.85
C GLY A 263 -13.02 5.66 -5.76
N PHE A 264 -12.32 5.56 -6.87
CA PHE A 264 -10.86 5.59 -6.94
C PHE A 264 -10.39 6.50 -8.07
N CYS A 265 -9.23 7.11 -7.85
CA CYS A 265 -8.54 7.99 -8.78
C CYS A 265 -7.07 7.59 -8.79
N PHE A 266 -6.61 7.08 -9.94
CA PHE A 266 -5.21 6.70 -10.19
C PHE A 266 -4.56 7.76 -11.11
N PRO A 267 -3.93 8.78 -10.53
CA PRO A 267 -3.28 9.83 -11.31
C PRO A 267 -1.92 9.37 -11.83
N ASP A 268 -1.64 9.68 -13.09
CA ASP A 268 -0.28 9.71 -13.62
C ASP A 268 0.25 11.14 -13.59
N PHE A 269 1.14 11.42 -12.66
CA PHE A 269 1.70 12.77 -12.50
C PHE A 269 2.63 13.17 -13.66
N GLU A 270 3.20 12.22 -14.41
CA GLU A 270 4.13 12.54 -15.50
C GLU A 270 3.38 12.91 -16.78
N SER A 271 2.39 12.11 -17.18
CA SER A 271 1.60 12.35 -18.40
C SER A 271 0.41 13.28 -18.17
N GLY A 272 -0.13 13.33 -16.94
CA GLY A 272 -1.40 13.95 -16.61
C GLY A 272 -2.61 13.07 -16.91
N ASP A 273 -2.41 11.81 -17.31
CA ASP A 273 -3.48 10.82 -17.47
C ASP A 273 -4.09 10.50 -16.11
N CYS A 274 -5.38 10.13 -16.08
CA CYS A 274 -6.03 9.64 -14.87
C CYS A 274 -7.00 8.50 -15.20
N LEU A 275 -6.95 7.46 -14.38
CA LEU A 275 -7.98 6.42 -14.35
C LEU A 275 -8.90 6.67 -13.16
N TYR A 276 -10.15 7.00 -13.46
CA TYR A 276 -11.25 7.04 -12.49
C TYR A 276 -11.97 5.71 -12.52
N LEU A 277 -12.32 5.15 -11.37
CA LEU A 277 -13.18 3.97 -11.32
C LEU A 277 -14.02 3.94 -10.04
N THR A 278 -15.17 3.27 -10.11
CA THR A 278 -15.95 2.86 -8.94
C THR A 278 -16.08 1.34 -8.95
N GLY A 279 -16.12 0.75 -7.77
CA GLY A 279 -16.26 -0.69 -7.66
C GLY A 279 -16.74 -1.15 -6.29
N THR A 280 -17.09 -2.43 -6.25
CA THR A 280 -17.50 -3.13 -5.05
C THR A 280 -16.28 -3.61 -4.26
N THR A 281 -16.23 -3.35 -2.97
CA THR A 281 -15.07 -3.64 -2.09
C THR A 281 -15.31 -4.85 -1.19
N GLU A 282 -14.28 -5.66 -0.99
CA GLU A 282 -14.26 -6.75 -0.03
C GLU A 282 -12.98 -6.66 0.82
N ILE A 283 -13.13 -6.65 2.15
CA ILE A 283 -12.02 -6.58 3.10
C ILE A 283 -11.63 -8.01 3.50
N LEU A 284 -10.39 -8.37 3.21
CA LEU A 284 -9.78 -9.65 3.58
C LEU A 284 -8.91 -9.45 4.81
N VAL A 285 -9.05 -10.30 5.83
CA VAL A 285 -8.33 -10.19 7.11
C VAL A 285 -7.60 -11.49 7.44
N GLY A 286 -6.40 -11.39 7.98
CA GLY A 286 -5.61 -12.52 8.45
C GLY A 286 -5.33 -13.54 7.34
N LYS A 287 -5.81 -14.78 7.52
CA LYS A 287 -5.57 -15.88 6.57
C LYS A 287 -6.11 -15.59 5.17
N ASP A 288 -7.27 -14.94 5.06
CA ASP A 288 -7.86 -14.65 3.75
C ASP A 288 -7.01 -13.66 2.95
N ALA A 289 -6.46 -12.65 3.63
CA ALA A 289 -5.51 -11.72 3.03
C ALA A 289 -4.19 -12.42 2.67
N ALA A 290 -3.64 -13.23 3.58
CA ALA A 290 -2.37 -13.92 3.39
C ALA A 290 -2.42 -14.98 2.28
N ASN A 291 -3.56 -15.64 2.08
CA ASN A 291 -3.79 -16.59 1.00
C ASN A 291 -3.75 -15.91 -0.38
N LEU A 292 -4.21 -14.65 -0.47
CA LEU A 292 -4.26 -13.90 -1.72
C LEU A 292 -2.96 -13.12 -1.98
N ILE A 293 -2.48 -12.40 -0.97
CA ILE A 293 -1.22 -11.65 -0.99
C ILE A 293 -0.38 -12.14 0.20
N PRO A 294 0.56 -13.08 -0.01
CA PRO A 294 1.44 -13.59 1.04
C PRO A 294 2.07 -12.48 1.87
N LYS A 295 2.17 -12.71 3.17
CA LYS A 295 2.70 -11.77 4.17
C LYS A 295 1.81 -10.52 4.40
N SER A 296 0.54 -10.57 4.00
CA SER A 296 -0.45 -9.51 4.30
C SER A 296 -1.49 -9.97 5.30
N ASN A 297 -1.69 -9.18 6.36
CA ASN A 297 -2.73 -9.41 7.36
C ASN A 297 -4.06 -8.69 7.02
N LEU A 298 -4.02 -7.78 6.06
CA LEU A 298 -5.17 -6.99 5.63
C LEU A 298 -4.98 -6.65 4.15
N ALA A 299 -6.00 -6.90 3.35
CA ALA A 299 -6.04 -6.55 1.94
C ALA A 299 -7.45 -6.15 1.55
N VAL A 300 -7.58 -5.33 0.51
CA VAL A 300 -8.86 -4.95 -0.05
C VAL A 300 -8.91 -5.42 -1.49
N LYS A 301 -9.94 -6.20 -1.81
CA LYS A 301 -10.27 -6.62 -3.17
C LYS A 301 -11.33 -5.66 -3.72
N ILE A 302 -11.14 -5.21 -4.95
CA ILE A 302 -12.04 -4.28 -5.65
C ILE A 302 -12.51 -4.98 -6.90
N THR A 303 -13.81 -5.13 -7.03
CA THR A 303 -14.43 -5.58 -8.26
C THR A 303 -14.93 -4.35 -9.03
N VAL A 304 -14.33 -4.07 -10.19
CA VAL A 304 -14.62 -2.84 -10.94
C VAL A 304 -16.02 -2.91 -11.55
N ASP A 305 -16.82 -1.87 -11.30
CA ASP A 305 -18.20 -1.76 -11.80
C ASP A 305 -18.29 -0.71 -12.93
N SER A 306 -17.51 0.37 -12.85
CA SER A 306 -17.36 1.36 -13.92
C SER A 306 -15.97 1.99 -13.85
N ALA A 307 -15.40 2.33 -15.00
CA ALA A 307 -14.10 2.96 -15.09
C ALA A 307 -13.99 3.86 -16.33
N ARG A 308 -13.19 4.92 -16.19
CA ARG A 308 -12.89 5.90 -17.23
C ARG A 308 -11.40 6.25 -17.20
N LEU A 309 -10.70 5.93 -18.28
CA LEU A 309 -9.31 6.36 -18.51
C LEU A 309 -9.33 7.60 -19.40
N VAL A 310 -8.82 8.71 -18.88
CA VAL A 310 -8.73 9.98 -19.59
C VAL A 310 -7.29 10.44 -19.64
N GLU A 311 -6.79 10.72 -20.84
CA GLU A 311 -5.43 11.19 -21.04
C GLU A 311 -5.32 12.68 -20.81
N SER A 312 -4.18 13.15 -20.26
CA SER A 312 -3.87 14.57 -20.06
C SER A 312 -5.04 15.38 -19.44
N ILE A 313 -5.76 14.76 -18.50
CA ILE A 313 -6.94 15.33 -17.83
C ILE A 313 -6.57 16.18 -16.62
N LEU A 314 -5.46 15.86 -15.97
CA LEU A 314 -5.04 16.54 -14.75
C LEU A 314 -4.44 17.93 -15.09
N PRO A 315 -4.86 19.00 -14.38
CA PRO A 315 -4.33 20.36 -14.56
C PRO A 315 -2.96 20.56 -13.90
N LEU A 316 -2.19 19.49 -13.76
CA LEU A 316 -0.92 19.46 -13.04
C LEU A 316 0.00 18.37 -13.60
N ARG A 317 1.30 18.53 -13.33
CA ARG A 317 2.34 17.53 -13.52
C ARG A 317 3.15 17.37 -12.24
N GLY A 318 3.85 16.26 -12.14
CA GLY A 318 4.73 15.99 -11.01
C GLY A 318 5.99 15.27 -11.43
N SER A 319 7.12 15.71 -10.88
CA SER A 319 8.40 15.00 -10.98
C SER A 319 8.63 14.17 -9.72
N SER A 320 9.08 12.93 -9.91
CA SER A 320 9.36 12.00 -8.80
C SER A 320 10.50 12.51 -7.93
N GLY A 321 10.31 12.43 -6.61
CA GLY A 321 11.31 12.73 -5.60
C GLY A 321 11.64 11.52 -4.73
N GLU A 322 12.02 11.80 -3.49
CA GLU A 322 12.41 10.80 -2.49
C GLU A 322 11.25 9.83 -2.17
N GLN A 323 11.54 8.54 -2.23
CA GLN A 323 10.63 7.48 -1.79
C GLN A 323 10.33 7.60 -0.29
N SER A 324 9.13 7.21 0.13
CA SER A 324 8.78 7.21 1.55
C SER A 324 9.67 6.22 2.32
N PRO A 325 10.26 6.62 3.47
CA PRO A 325 11.05 5.71 4.30
C PRO A 325 10.20 4.58 4.90
N TYR A 326 8.88 4.76 4.92
CA TYR A 326 7.90 3.77 5.35
C TYR A 326 7.51 2.77 4.27
N ASN A 327 7.98 2.90 3.03
CA ASN A 327 7.57 1.97 1.97
C ASN A 327 7.91 0.52 2.36
N PRO A 328 6.91 -0.37 2.38
CA PRO A 328 7.17 -1.78 2.57
C PRO A 328 7.80 -2.38 1.32
N THR A 329 8.26 -3.62 1.46
CA THR A 329 8.59 -4.43 0.29
C THR A 329 7.33 -4.67 -0.55
N VAL A 330 7.54 -4.70 -1.87
CA VAL A 330 6.49 -5.01 -2.84
C VAL A 330 5.98 -6.43 -2.57
N ARG A 331 4.67 -6.55 -2.30
CA ARG A 331 4.00 -7.85 -2.12
C ARG A 331 3.31 -8.26 -3.42
N TYR A 332 3.40 -9.53 -3.77
CA TYR A 332 2.85 -10.11 -5.00
C TYR A 332 1.64 -10.99 -4.67
N LEU A 333 0.79 -11.26 -5.65
CA LEU A 333 -0.25 -12.27 -5.49
C LEU A 333 0.39 -13.66 -5.36
N ALA A 334 -0.29 -14.58 -4.68
CA ALA A 334 0.19 -15.95 -4.49
C ALA A 334 0.40 -16.72 -5.81
N ASN A 335 -0.28 -16.32 -6.89
CA ASN A 335 -0.17 -16.92 -8.22
C ASN A 335 0.84 -16.20 -9.15
N GLU A 336 1.33 -15.01 -8.80
CA GLU A 336 2.27 -14.24 -9.62
C GLU A 336 3.71 -14.73 -9.47
N LYS A 337 4.04 -15.26 -8.31
CA LYS A 337 5.34 -15.86 -8.00
C LYS A 337 5.10 -17.10 -7.16
N GLU A 338 5.90 -18.14 -7.34
CA GLU A 338 5.94 -19.26 -6.39
C GLU A 338 6.29 -18.72 -5.01
N ALA A 339 5.28 -18.48 -4.19
CA ALA A 339 5.48 -18.27 -2.77
C ALA A 339 5.98 -19.60 -2.19
N PRO A 340 7.00 -19.60 -1.32
CA PRO A 340 7.30 -20.76 -0.51
C PRO A 340 6.00 -21.23 0.14
N ARG A 341 5.55 -22.46 -0.19
CA ARG A 341 4.41 -23.06 0.49
C ARG A 341 4.76 -23.11 1.97
N GLN A 342 3.99 -22.37 2.78
CA GLN A 342 3.98 -22.57 4.22
C GLN A 342 3.17 -23.84 4.47
N ASP A 343 3.81 -24.99 4.26
CA ASP A 343 3.26 -26.23 4.81
C ASP A 343 3.25 -26.11 6.33
N ALA A 344 2.22 -26.71 6.94
CA ALA A 344 1.74 -26.46 8.28
C ALA A 344 2.86 -26.28 9.32
N ALA A 345 2.62 -25.34 10.24
CA ALA A 345 3.41 -25.15 11.45
C ALA A 345 3.58 -26.49 12.19
N LEU A 346 4.68 -27.19 11.89
CA LEU A 346 5.34 -27.96 12.90
C LEU A 346 5.80 -26.93 13.93
N ASP A 347 5.52 -27.18 15.20
CA ASP A 347 6.03 -26.39 16.32
C ASP A 347 7.55 -26.66 16.48
N ASN A 348 8.27 -26.54 15.37
CA ASN A 348 9.67 -26.87 15.24
C ASN A 348 10.46 -25.57 15.38
N ARG A 349 11.45 -25.60 16.24
CA ARG A 349 12.33 -24.48 16.54
C ARG A 349 13.75 -24.82 16.14
N ALA A 350 14.52 -23.79 15.82
CA ALA A 350 15.93 -23.89 15.49
C ALA A 350 16.75 -23.09 16.50
N ARG A 351 17.66 -23.74 17.22
CA ARG A 351 18.59 -23.08 18.13
C ARG A 351 19.88 -22.73 17.40
N LEU A 352 20.34 -21.49 17.53
CA LEU A 352 21.62 -21.07 16.97
C LEU A 352 22.77 -21.65 17.79
N LEU A 353 23.59 -22.49 17.16
CA LEU A 353 24.75 -23.13 17.79
C LEU A 353 26.01 -22.30 17.64
N LYS A 354 26.27 -21.80 16.43
CA LYS A 354 27.57 -21.19 16.10
C LYS A 354 27.47 -20.23 14.93
N GLN A 355 28.23 -19.13 15.00
CA GLN A 355 28.55 -18.29 13.86
C GLN A 355 30.03 -18.48 13.45
N THR A 356 30.27 -18.64 12.17
CA THR A 356 31.61 -18.59 11.56
C THR A 356 31.68 -17.36 10.66
N VAL A 357 32.46 -16.36 11.06
CA VAL A 357 32.67 -15.15 10.28
C VAL A 357 33.54 -15.46 9.06
N LEU A 358 33.01 -15.25 7.85
CA LEU A 358 33.72 -15.49 6.59
C LEU A 358 34.27 -14.18 6.00
N SER A 359 33.55 -13.07 6.21
CA SER A 359 33.97 -11.71 5.88
C SER A 359 33.24 -10.70 6.78
N PRO A 360 33.58 -9.40 6.73
CA PRO A 360 32.87 -8.38 7.52
C PRO A 360 31.35 -8.34 7.27
N THR A 361 30.89 -8.80 6.11
CA THR A 361 29.48 -8.77 5.71
C THR A 361 28.88 -10.14 5.46
N VAL A 362 29.65 -11.23 5.57
CA VAL A 362 29.19 -12.61 5.31
C VAL A 362 29.57 -13.51 6.48
N SER A 363 28.60 -14.27 6.98
CA SER A 363 28.82 -15.26 8.04
C SER A 363 28.00 -16.51 7.77
N ARG A 364 28.56 -17.64 8.22
CA ARG A 364 27.83 -18.90 8.27
C ARG A 364 27.27 -19.10 9.67
N PHE A 365 26.02 -19.53 9.75
CA PHE A 365 25.32 -19.81 11.00
C PHE A 365 24.91 -21.28 11.00
N GLN A 366 25.24 -21.99 12.07
CA GLN A 366 24.88 -23.39 12.31
C GLN A 366 23.74 -23.43 13.33
N PHE A 367 22.69 -24.18 13.01
CA PHE A 367 21.52 -24.34 13.85
C PHE A 367 21.27 -25.82 14.14
N SER A 368 20.71 -26.14 15.31
CA SER A 368 20.10 -27.44 15.62
C SER A 368 18.58 -27.31 15.62
N LEU A 369 17.88 -28.28 15.06
CA LEU A 369 16.42 -28.38 15.07
C LEU A 369 15.93 -29.09 16.33
N SER A 370 14.83 -28.60 16.90
CA SER A 370 14.16 -29.27 18.02
C SER A 370 13.60 -30.65 17.64
N ASN A 371 13.22 -30.82 16.37
CA ASN A 371 12.81 -32.10 15.78
C ASN A 371 13.56 -32.32 14.47
N ALA A 372 14.14 -33.52 14.30
CA ALA A 372 14.82 -33.89 13.07
C ALA A 372 13.91 -33.67 11.86
N ALA A 373 14.38 -32.90 10.89
CA ALA A 373 13.69 -32.67 9.63
C ALA A 373 14.61 -33.11 8.49
N THR A 374 14.07 -33.92 7.59
CA THR A 374 14.79 -34.30 6.38
C THR A 374 14.74 -33.14 5.38
N TYR A 375 15.90 -32.64 4.99
CA TYR A 375 16.04 -31.64 3.92
C TYR A 375 17.09 -32.11 2.90
N HIS A 376 17.15 -31.48 1.73
CA HIS A 376 18.16 -31.75 0.70
C HIS A 376 19.10 -30.55 0.52
N ALA A 377 20.34 -30.81 0.09
CA ALA A 377 21.31 -29.75 -0.20
C ALA A 377 20.77 -28.83 -1.29
N GLY A 378 20.77 -27.51 -1.03
CA GLY A 378 20.24 -26.50 -1.94
C GLY A 378 18.78 -26.12 -1.71
N GLN A 379 18.05 -26.85 -0.84
CA GLN A 379 16.76 -26.37 -0.34
C GLN A 379 16.93 -25.10 0.49
N TYR A 380 15.83 -24.37 0.68
CA TYR A 380 15.77 -23.27 1.62
C TYR A 380 15.07 -23.68 2.91
N VAL A 381 15.38 -22.97 3.98
CA VAL A 381 14.66 -23.00 5.26
C VAL A 381 13.98 -21.66 5.48
N THR A 382 12.74 -21.67 5.97
CA THR A 382 12.02 -20.44 6.36
C THR A 382 11.99 -20.32 7.87
N LEU A 383 12.59 -19.24 8.39
CA LEU A 383 12.74 -18.96 9.81
C LEU A 383 11.90 -17.73 10.22
N ASP A 384 11.32 -17.79 11.41
CA ASP A 384 10.46 -16.78 12.01
C ASP A 384 11.17 -16.11 13.20
N PHE A 385 11.45 -14.82 13.05
CA PHE A 385 12.12 -13.99 14.07
C PHE A 385 11.16 -13.04 14.78
N SER A 386 9.86 -13.12 14.50
CA SER A 386 8.87 -12.18 15.05
C SER A 386 8.85 -12.16 16.58
N GLU A 387 9.03 -13.31 17.25
CA GLU A 387 9.12 -13.41 18.72
C GLU A 387 10.20 -12.51 19.33
N HIS A 388 11.28 -12.24 18.59
CA HIS A 388 12.43 -11.45 19.07
C HIS A 388 12.45 -10.01 18.56
N LEU A 389 11.83 -9.76 17.40
CA LEU A 389 11.93 -8.49 16.68
C LEU A 389 10.61 -7.71 16.66
N ASP A 390 9.48 -8.38 16.81
CA ASP A 390 8.18 -7.74 16.87
C ASP A 390 7.92 -7.18 18.27
N VAL A 391 8.20 -5.89 18.42
CA VAL A 391 7.89 -5.10 19.62
C VAL A 391 6.43 -4.60 19.64
N GLY A 392 5.56 -5.19 18.83
CA GLY A 392 4.15 -4.85 18.72
C GLY A 392 3.89 -3.60 17.89
N TYR A 393 2.68 -3.08 18.00
CA TYR A 393 2.26 -1.91 17.23
C TYR A 393 2.98 -0.65 17.66
N SER A 394 3.47 0.10 16.67
CA SER A 394 3.77 1.51 16.82
C SER A 394 3.11 2.29 15.69
N HIS A 395 2.54 3.44 16.03
CA HIS A 395 2.01 4.32 15.01
C HIS A 395 3.12 4.87 14.11
N MET A 396 4.26 5.34 14.64
CA MET A 396 5.41 5.82 13.86
C MET A 396 6.70 5.22 14.43
N ARG A 397 7.70 5.01 13.59
CA ARG A 397 9.05 4.55 13.98
C ARG A 397 10.06 5.22 13.08
N ASP A 398 10.32 6.51 13.34
CA ASP A 398 11.21 7.28 12.47
C ASP A 398 12.66 6.77 12.52
N ASP A 399 13.03 6.05 13.58
CA ASP A 399 14.31 5.37 13.77
C ASP A 399 14.42 4.03 13.01
N ASP A 400 13.32 3.28 12.87
CA ASP A 400 13.25 2.06 12.04
C ASP A 400 11.87 1.92 11.33
N PRO A 401 11.62 2.73 10.28
CA PRO A 401 10.30 2.84 9.66
C PRO A 401 9.88 1.59 8.89
N ARG A 402 10.85 0.79 8.46
CA ARG A 402 10.62 -0.45 7.68
C ARG A 402 10.08 -1.58 8.55
N SER A 403 10.34 -1.56 9.86
CA SER A 403 9.86 -2.58 10.80
C SER A 403 8.33 -2.65 10.90
N LEU A 404 7.61 -1.56 10.60
CA LEU A 404 6.15 -1.47 10.81
C LEU A 404 5.32 -2.43 9.96
N ASN A 405 5.87 -2.90 8.84
CA ASN A 405 5.20 -3.81 7.91
C ASN A 405 6.02 -5.09 7.65
N ASP A 406 7.08 -5.29 8.42
CA ASP A 406 7.93 -6.47 8.31
C ASP A 406 7.29 -7.63 9.07
N ASP A 407 7.27 -8.81 8.46
CA ASP A 407 6.82 -10.04 9.11
C ASP A 407 7.94 -10.71 9.91
N PHE A 408 9.17 -10.22 9.77
CA PHE A 408 10.41 -10.79 10.31
C PHE A 408 10.63 -12.26 9.92
N ILE A 409 9.92 -12.75 8.89
CA ILE A 409 10.07 -14.11 8.36
C ILE A 409 11.01 -14.04 7.16
N ARG A 410 12.04 -14.88 7.17
CA ARG A 410 13.04 -14.93 6.11
C ARG A 410 13.28 -16.36 5.65
N THR A 411 13.53 -16.47 4.35
CA THR A 411 13.90 -17.72 3.69
C THR A 411 15.40 -17.67 3.38
N PHE A 412 16.14 -18.69 3.79
CA PHE A 412 17.57 -18.80 3.60
C PHE A 412 17.92 -20.12 2.92
N THR A 413 18.82 -20.09 1.94
CA THR A 413 19.34 -21.32 1.34
C THR A 413 20.17 -22.08 2.37
N VAL A 414 19.88 -23.38 2.52
CA VAL A 414 20.66 -24.30 3.33
C VAL A 414 21.95 -24.61 2.59
N SER A 415 23.06 -24.26 3.22
CA SER A 415 24.42 -24.37 2.69
C SER A 415 25.16 -25.63 3.14
N SER A 416 24.59 -26.40 4.07
CA SER A 416 25.06 -27.74 4.44
C SER A 416 24.35 -28.81 3.60
N PRO A 417 25.04 -29.90 3.23
CA PRO A 417 24.36 -31.12 2.78
C PRO A 417 23.62 -31.77 3.97
N PRO A 418 22.51 -32.48 3.74
CA PRO A 418 21.87 -33.27 4.79
C PRO A 418 22.79 -34.38 5.28
N GLY A 419 22.57 -34.80 6.53
CA GLY A 419 23.28 -35.92 7.13
C GLY A 419 23.14 -37.19 6.29
N SER A 420 24.29 -37.65 5.80
CA SER A 420 24.59 -38.94 5.16
C SER A 420 24.15 -39.21 3.69
N PRO A 421 25.08 -39.73 2.85
CA PRO A 421 26.44 -40.13 3.20
C PRO A 421 27.41 -38.92 3.30
N PRO A 422 28.49 -39.05 4.08
CA PRO A 422 29.25 -37.91 4.58
C PRO A 422 30.26 -37.37 3.56
N HIS A 423 30.30 -36.04 3.44
CA HIS A 423 31.46 -35.35 2.90
C HIS A 423 32.60 -35.48 3.94
N PRO A 424 33.81 -35.96 3.58
CA PRO A 424 34.85 -36.41 4.53
C PRO A 424 35.49 -35.31 5.42
N SER A 425 34.98 -34.07 5.37
CA SER A 425 35.53 -32.93 6.13
C SER A 425 34.53 -32.28 7.09
N ARG A 426 33.29 -32.78 7.22
CA ARG A 426 32.28 -32.20 8.11
C ARG A 426 31.44 -33.27 8.83
N THR A 427 31.43 -33.20 10.16
CA THR A 427 30.51 -33.94 11.04
C THR A 427 29.42 -32.97 11.52
N LEU A 428 28.24 -33.01 10.90
CA LEU A 428 27.02 -32.37 11.41
C LEU A 428 26.10 -33.49 11.92
N ALA A 429 25.35 -33.24 12.99
CA ALA A 429 24.30 -34.17 13.44
C ALA A 429 23.09 -34.12 12.48
N ASP A 430 22.25 -35.17 12.49
CA ASP A 430 21.10 -35.30 11.57
C ASP A 430 20.02 -34.22 11.78
N ASP A 431 20.06 -33.53 12.91
CA ASP A 431 19.18 -32.42 13.29
C ASP A 431 19.83 -31.04 13.07
N GLU A 432 21.04 -30.96 12.51
CA GLU A 432 21.74 -29.70 12.29
C GLU A 432 21.73 -29.24 10.83
N PHE A 433 21.76 -27.92 10.64
CA PHE A 433 21.93 -27.31 9.31
C PHE A 433 22.73 -26.01 9.37
N GLU A 434 23.34 -25.64 8.25
CA GLU A 434 24.08 -24.38 8.10
C GLU A 434 23.43 -23.47 7.06
N ILE A 435 23.30 -22.19 7.36
CA ILE A 435 22.98 -21.14 6.38
C ILE A 435 24.17 -20.19 6.23
N THR A 436 24.45 -19.76 5.00
CA THR A 436 25.49 -18.77 4.72
C THR A 436 24.84 -17.51 4.19
N ILE A 437 24.89 -16.41 4.97
CA ILE A 437 24.10 -15.21 4.71
C ILE A 437 24.95 -13.94 4.71
N ARG A 438 24.51 -12.95 3.93
CA ARG A 438 25.04 -11.59 3.94
C ARG A 438 24.26 -10.72 4.92
N LYS A 439 24.94 -9.79 5.60
CA LYS A 439 24.35 -8.77 6.46
C LYS A 439 23.71 -7.66 5.61
N VAL A 440 22.38 -7.68 5.44
CA VAL A 440 21.65 -6.77 4.52
C VAL A 440 20.31 -6.23 5.06
N GLY A 441 19.92 -6.56 6.29
CA GLY A 441 18.67 -6.08 6.87
C GLY A 441 18.44 -6.54 8.31
N VAL A 442 17.31 -6.12 8.90
CA VAL A 442 17.00 -6.24 10.34
C VAL A 442 17.21 -7.66 10.88
N VAL A 443 16.65 -8.68 10.22
CA VAL A 443 16.81 -10.09 10.62
C VAL A 443 18.27 -10.55 10.55
N THR A 444 18.99 -10.21 9.48
CA THR A 444 20.40 -10.59 9.36
C THR A 444 21.29 -9.81 10.32
N ASP A 445 20.97 -8.54 10.60
CA ASP A 445 21.68 -7.72 11.60
C ASP A 445 21.49 -8.28 12.99
N PHE A 446 20.27 -8.74 13.31
CA PHE A 446 19.94 -9.43 14.54
C PHE A 446 20.77 -10.72 14.69
N LEU A 447 20.80 -11.59 13.66
CA LEU A 447 21.63 -12.80 13.68
C LEU A 447 23.13 -12.49 13.91
N PHE A 448 23.68 -11.49 13.21
CA PHE A 448 25.08 -11.08 13.36
C PHE A 448 25.41 -10.49 14.73
N LYS A 449 24.42 -10.03 15.50
CA LYS A 449 24.61 -9.58 16.89
C LYS A 449 24.62 -10.77 17.87
N HIS A 450 23.81 -11.80 17.62
CA HIS A 450 23.63 -12.94 18.52
C HIS A 450 24.63 -14.09 18.28
N GLY A 451 25.20 -14.20 17.08
CA GLY A 451 26.13 -15.28 16.77
C GLY A 451 27.57 -15.05 17.25
N LYS A 452 27.90 -13.87 17.78
CA LYS A 452 29.28 -13.48 18.14
C LYS A 452 29.79 -14.03 19.47
N ASP A 453 28.97 -14.75 20.23
CA ASP A 453 29.37 -15.17 21.58
C ASP A 453 30.40 -16.32 21.59
N ASP A 454 31.46 -16.10 22.34
CA ASP A 454 32.69 -16.89 22.38
C ASP A 454 32.54 -18.08 23.35
N ARG A 455 32.22 -19.26 22.79
CA ARG A 455 32.75 -20.59 23.18
C ARG A 455 32.59 -21.12 24.62
N ARG A 456 31.59 -20.72 25.40
CA ARG A 456 31.28 -21.48 26.66
C ARG A 456 29.81 -21.85 26.87
N TYR A 457 28.89 -21.13 26.27
CA TYR A 457 27.47 -21.49 26.19
C TYR A 457 27.01 -21.02 24.81
N GLY A 458 26.43 -21.91 23.99
CA GLY A 458 25.88 -21.49 22.69
C GLY A 458 24.86 -20.36 22.89
N SER A 459 24.63 -19.52 21.88
CA SER A 459 23.60 -18.49 22.02
C SER A 459 22.27 -19.15 22.41
N ASP A 460 21.57 -18.62 23.41
CA ASP A 460 20.22 -19.05 23.78
C ASP A 460 19.17 -18.58 22.74
N LEU A 461 19.62 -18.13 21.57
CA LEU A 461 18.75 -17.73 20.49
C LEU A 461 18.10 -18.96 19.87
N GLU A 462 16.79 -19.04 20.04
CA GLU A 462 15.93 -20.04 19.43
C GLU A 462 14.86 -19.34 18.59
N VAL A 463 14.67 -19.79 17.35
CA VAL A 463 13.75 -19.17 16.39
C VAL A 463 12.77 -20.20 15.82
N GLY A 464 11.58 -19.76 15.45
CA GLY A 464 10.58 -20.65 14.86
C GLY A 464 10.98 -21.10 13.45
N VAL A 465 10.66 -22.34 13.07
CA VAL A 465 10.90 -22.89 11.73
C VAL A 465 9.55 -23.09 11.06
N LYS A 466 9.29 -22.35 9.96
CA LYS A 466 8.06 -22.53 9.16
C LYS A 466 8.16 -23.71 8.20
N GLY A 467 9.37 -24.19 7.90
CA GLY A 467 9.58 -25.37 7.07
C GLY A 467 10.77 -25.25 6.13
N PHE A 468 11.06 -26.36 5.46
CA PHE A 468 12.04 -26.46 4.38
C PHE A 468 11.31 -26.58 3.04
N GLY A 469 11.89 -26.03 1.98
CA GLY A 469 11.27 -26.09 0.66
C GLY A 469 12.23 -25.78 -0.48
N GLY A 470 11.69 -25.81 -1.70
CA GLY A 470 12.45 -25.61 -2.92
C GLY A 470 12.98 -26.91 -3.51
N ASN A 471 13.18 -26.87 -4.84
CA ASN A 471 13.65 -28.00 -5.64
C ASN A 471 15.06 -27.76 -6.18
N PHE A 472 15.76 -26.72 -5.70
CA PHE A 472 17.12 -26.45 -6.13
C PHE A 472 18.05 -27.52 -5.55
N THR A 473 18.47 -28.44 -6.40
CA THR A 473 19.43 -29.49 -6.07
C THR A 473 20.66 -29.31 -6.94
N VAL A 474 21.84 -29.21 -6.32
CA VAL A 474 23.10 -29.30 -7.05
C VAL A 474 23.38 -30.77 -7.30
N ALA A 475 23.13 -31.24 -8.53
CA ALA A 475 23.52 -32.59 -8.92
C ALA A 475 25.05 -32.66 -9.00
N GLN A 476 25.67 -33.49 -8.17
CA GLN A 476 27.06 -33.92 -8.36
C GLN A 476 27.03 -35.27 -9.05
N ASP A 477 27.36 -35.32 -10.34
CA ASP A 477 27.59 -36.58 -11.03
C ASP A 477 28.88 -37.21 -10.47
N GLU A 478 28.74 -38.30 -9.71
CA GLU A 478 29.87 -39.17 -9.37
C GLU A 478 30.29 -39.97 -10.61
N THR A 479 30.87 -39.30 -11.59
CA THR A 479 31.74 -40.01 -12.54
C THR A 479 33.01 -40.37 -11.79
N VAL A 480 33.06 -41.63 -11.34
CA VAL A 480 34.28 -42.27 -10.83
C VAL A 480 35.33 -42.20 -11.94
N VAL A 481 36.19 -41.18 -11.91
CA VAL A 481 37.41 -41.15 -12.70
C VAL A 481 38.39 -42.11 -12.02
N THR A 482 38.35 -43.38 -12.41
CA THR A 482 39.48 -44.28 -12.20
C THR A 482 40.62 -43.83 -13.11
N GLY A 483 41.44 -42.89 -12.64
CA GLY A 483 42.62 -42.41 -13.36
C GLY A 483 43.34 -41.32 -12.58
N LYS A 484 44.65 -41.49 -12.39
CA LYS A 484 45.53 -40.65 -11.55
C LYS A 484 45.46 -39.14 -11.88
N SER A 485 45.51 -38.35 -10.79
CA SER A 485 45.93 -36.94 -10.68
C SER A 485 45.39 -35.95 -11.72
N ASP A 486 44.25 -35.35 -11.43
CA ASP A 486 44.10 -33.91 -11.13
C ASP A 486 42.62 -33.62 -10.87
N ARG A 487 42.29 -33.00 -9.72
CA ARG A 487 40.91 -32.71 -9.31
C ARG A 487 40.46 -31.38 -9.92
N GLU A 488 39.89 -31.40 -11.11
CA GLU A 488 38.97 -30.36 -11.56
C GLU A 488 37.53 -30.83 -11.34
N THR A 489 36.80 -30.11 -10.49
CA THR A 489 35.38 -30.36 -10.24
C THR A 489 34.57 -29.69 -11.35
N CYS A 490 33.95 -30.48 -12.23
CA CYS A 490 33.06 -29.97 -13.27
C CYS A 490 31.68 -29.71 -12.65
N ILE A 491 31.24 -28.44 -12.61
CA ILE A 491 29.89 -28.05 -12.17
C ILE A 491 29.02 -27.96 -13.42
N SER A 492 28.07 -28.88 -13.56
CA SER A 492 27.03 -28.83 -14.60
C SER A 492 25.85 -28.00 -14.07
N PHE A 493 25.62 -26.84 -14.68
CA PHE A 493 24.40 -26.06 -14.47
C PHE A 493 23.34 -26.54 -15.46
N ARG A 494 22.29 -27.19 -14.98
CA ARG A 494 21.04 -27.30 -15.75
C ARG A 494 20.20 -26.05 -15.48
N GLU A 495 20.25 -25.11 -16.41
CA GLU A 495 19.19 -24.11 -16.54
C GLU A 495 17.90 -24.83 -16.95
N LEU A 496 16.80 -24.55 -16.24
CA LEU A 496 15.45 -24.87 -16.71
C LEU A 496 14.78 -23.55 -17.10
N GLN A 497 14.24 -23.54 -18.31
CA GLN A 497 13.44 -22.46 -18.92
C GLN A 497 12.20 -22.11 -18.08
#